data_AF-A0A8C2E0K7-F1
#
_entry.id   AF-A0A8C2E0K7-F1
#
_cell.length_a   1.000
_cell.length_b   1.000
_cell.length_c   1.000
_cell.angle_alpha   90.00
_cell.angle_beta   90.00
_cell.angle_gamma   90.00
#
_symmetry.space_group_name_H-M   'P 1'
#
loop_
_entity.id
_entity.type
_entity.pdbx_description
1 polymer ?
#
loop_
_entity_poly.entity_id
_entity_poly.type
_entity_poly.pdbx_seq_one_letter_code
_entity_poly.pdbx_strand_id
1 'polypeptide(L)'
;MHAYIIDLFPLCFKDKLLPQAIDYLQKAFRVRRQSGPILLSRQCATNQYLRKRDDPHRYCQGPCADITKCGPVVVPEQHLQQCRVCSESGKSCGPVGPPDGEGVARADFVLYVSATTTERCGQENIVAYAAYCQLESELDRPIAGYANLCPNMISTQHQEFEGMLSTVKHEIIHALGFSAGLFAFYHDDDGKPLTPRSASGLPAYNESLGLYQWSDKVIKRATRLWDIRGGHMVRHTVHLLATPRVVEEARRHFNCPILEGMELENQGGAGTEFNHWEKRLLENEAMTGSHTQNRVFSRITLAIMEDTGRPTLSPYCESVRSAPLQLTCRQDQLAVAVCNLQKFPHVLPVEYQYFDHIPGVPEEDLPAYGGAVEIADYCPFSQEFSWHVGGEYQRSSYCGIQENQPGEINYGVEHYGPGSVCLYQKSPFVMEQCTKRMTYPDWGSGCYKVSCTAQGLLVWVQNDSYPCVRTGQVISVSIRMNGWVYSGQLICPTCSDFCSDCPLPHEIPPLNTTKSARLDPCSRSSCLVVNLWQLLFSLTPLLIGFLLCGRD
;
A
#
# COMPACT_ATOMS: atom_id res chain seq x y z
N MET A 1 1.16 13.13 0.87
CA MET A 1 1.71 13.68 2.13
C MET A 1 2.91 14.55 1.79
N HIS A 2 3.06 15.71 2.43
CA HIS A 2 4.25 16.56 2.33
C HIS A 2 4.91 16.67 3.70
N ALA A 3 6.19 16.33 3.81
CA ALA A 3 6.93 16.44 5.06
C ALA A 3 7.85 17.65 5.06
N TYR A 4 7.72 18.47 6.10
CA TYR A 4 8.49 19.68 6.31
C TYR A 4 9.47 19.46 7.46
N ILE A 5 10.76 19.38 7.14
CA ILE A 5 11.85 19.10 8.09
C ILE A 5 12.47 20.42 8.52
N ILE A 6 12.50 20.69 9.82
CA ILE A 6 12.90 22.01 10.35
C ILE A 6 14.30 22.00 10.95
N ASP A 7 14.71 20.87 11.50
CA ASP A 7 16.01 20.74 12.18
C ASP A 7 17.08 20.09 11.30
N LEU A 8 18.34 20.24 11.71
CA LEU A 8 19.48 19.55 11.14
C LEU A 8 19.44 18.07 11.55
N PHE A 9 18.85 17.24 10.70
CA PHE A 9 18.93 15.79 10.83
C PHE A 9 20.20 15.23 10.16
N PRO A 10 20.71 14.07 10.61
CA PRO A 10 21.71 13.33 9.85
C PRO A 10 21.24 13.06 8.41
N LEU A 11 22.14 13.12 7.44
CA LEU A 11 21.82 12.89 6.01
C LEU A 11 21.06 11.58 5.78
N CYS A 12 21.44 10.50 6.46
CA CYS A 12 20.75 9.20 6.38
C CYS A 12 19.24 9.31 6.74
N PHE A 13 18.88 10.14 7.72
CA PHE A 13 17.49 10.34 8.09
C PHE A 13 16.71 11.09 7.01
N LYS A 14 17.28 12.20 6.53
CA LYS A 14 16.65 13.08 5.53
C LYS A 14 16.52 12.40 4.18
N ASP A 15 17.53 11.64 3.77
CA ASP A 15 17.63 11.09 2.41
C ASP A 15 17.14 9.64 2.31
N LYS A 16 16.98 8.93 3.43
CA LYS A 16 16.51 7.53 3.43
C LYS A 16 15.34 7.28 4.37
N LEU A 17 15.51 7.50 5.68
CA LEU A 17 14.55 7.01 6.67
C LEU A 17 13.14 7.62 6.48
N LEU A 18 13.05 8.95 6.47
CA LEU A 18 11.78 9.64 6.35
C LEU A 18 11.14 9.47 4.97
N PRO A 19 11.88 9.60 3.84
CA PRO A 19 11.33 9.27 2.52
C PRO A 19 10.77 7.85 2.41
N GLN A 20 11.45 6.84 2.98
CA GLN A 20 10.97 5.45 2.95
C GLN A 20 9.71 5.25 3.80
N ALA A 21 9.64 5.87 4.99
CA ALA A 21 8.44 5.81 5.82
C ALA A 21 7.24 6.46 5.11
N ILE A 22 7.44 7.63 4.51
CA ILE A 22 6.40 8.35 3.77
C ILE A 22 5.98 7.55 2.54
N ASP A 23 6.92 7.01 1.76
CA ASP A 23 6.64 6.19 0.58
C ASP A 23 5.80 4.96 0.93
N TYR A 24 6.14 4.27 2.02
CA TYR A 24 5.33 3.15 2.53
C TYR A 24 3.89 3.59 2.81
N LEU A 25 3.69 4.68 3.55
CA LEU A 25 2.35 5.13 3.95
C LEU A 25 1.55 5.70 2.76
N GLN A 26 2.20 6.38 1.81
CA GLN A 26 1.57 6.84 0.57
C GLN A 26 1.17 5.70 -0.35
N LYS A 27 1.90 4.58 -0.30
CA LYS A 27 1.52 3.34 -0.98
C LYS A 27 0.43 2.61 -0.24
N ALA A 28 0.45 2.59 1.09
CA ALA A 28 -0.53 1.89 1.91
C ALA A 28 -1.90 2.58 1.88
N PHE A 29 -1.93 3.92 1.94
CA PHE A 29 -3.16 4.70 2.08
C PHE A 29 -3.47 5.52 0.84
N ARG A 30 -4.72 5.42 0.39
CA ARG A 30 -5.30 6.35 -0.59
C ARG A 30 -6.23 7.29 0.16
N VAL A 31 -6.21 8.56 -0.23
CA VAL A 31 -7.02 9.58 0.42
C VAL A 31 -7.84 10.33 -0.62
N ARG A 32 -9.03 10.78 -0.23
CA ARG A 32 -9.79 11.76 -1.02
C ARG A 32 -8.95 13.04 -1.09
N ARG A 33 -8.63 13.49 -2.30
CA ARG A 33 -7.76 14.66 -2.47
C ARG A 33 -8.47 15.94 -2.06
N GLN A 34 -7.76 16.80 -1.36
CA GLN A 34 -8.26 18.14 -1.07
C GLN A 34 -8.14 19.05 -2.29
N SER A 35 -9.08 19.98 -2.41
CA SER A 35 -9.03 21.03 -3.43
C SER A 35 -8.27 22.24 -2.89
N GLY A 36 -7.15 22.58 -3.52
CA GLY A 36 -6.34 23.76 -3.18
C GLY A 36 -5.18 23.47 -2.22
N PRO A 37 -4.41 24.50 -1.85
CA PRO A 37 -3.31 24.38 -0.91
C PRO A 37 -3.81 24.23 0.54
N ILE A 38 -3.08 23.47 1.35
CA ILE A 38 -3.36 23.36 2.79
C ILE A 38 -2.90 24.66 3.48
N LEU A 39 -3.84 25.33 4.14
CA LEU A 39 -3.62 26.48 5.00
C LEU A 39 -4.13 26.18 6.41
N LEU A 40 -3.28 26.38 7.40
CA LEU A 40 -3.58 26.08 8.80
C LEU A 40 -4.11 27.33 9.52
N SER A 41 -5.16 27.15 10.32
CA SER A 41 -5.68 28.24 11.15
C SER A 41 -4.67 28.62 12.23
N ARG A 42 -4.58 29.90 12.59
CA ARG A 42 -3.71 30.35 13.68
C ARG A 42 -4.22 29.86 15.04
N GLN A 43 -3.29 29.61 15.95
CA GLN A 43 -3.62 29.33 17.35
C GLN A 43 -4.18 30.58 18.04
N CYS A 44 -5.09 30.39 18.98
CA CYS A 44 -5.61 31.48 19.79
C CYS A 44 -4.75 31.71 21.02
N ALA A 45 -4.50 32.96 21.39
CA ALA A 45 -3.68 33.28 22.57
C ALA A 45 -4.26 32.68 23.87
N THR A 46 -5.58 32.54 23.94
CA THR A 46 -6.34 31.96 25.06
C THR A 46 -6.66 30.48 24.90
N ASN A 47 -6.29 29.85 23.77
CA ASN A 47 -6.76 28.52 23.36
C ASN A 47 -8.29 28.36 23.32
N GLN A 48 -9.05 29.46 23.25
CA GLN A 48 -10.50 29.43 23.11
C GLN A 48 -10.88 29.61 21.64
N TYR A 49 -11.48 28.57 21.08
CA TYR A 49 -11.86 28.49 19.68
C TYR A 49 -13.38 28.50 19.53
N LEU A 50 -13.86 29.24 18.52
CA LEU A 50 -15.26 29.30 18.13
C LEU A 50 -15.40 28.80 16.70
N ARG A 51 -16.48 28.04 16.46
CA ARG A 51 -16.86 27.57 15.13
C ARG A 51 -18.26 28.07 14.82
N LYS A 52 -18.42 28.74 13.69
CA LYS A 52 -19.73 29.21 13.23
C LYS A 52 -20.40 28.12 12.41
N ARG A 53 -21.74 28.12 12.45
CA ARG A 53 -22.55 27.27 11.59
C ARG A 53 -22.30 27.68 10.12
N ASP A 54 -22.07 26.69 9.26
CA ASP A 54 -21.87 26.86 7.82
C ASP A 54 -20.63 27.71 7.42
N ASP A 55 -19.66 27.86 8.35
CA ASP A 55 -18.37 28.49 8.08
C ASP A 55 -17.24 27.45 8.32
N PRO A 56 -16.38 27.17 7.32
CA PRO A 56 -15.29 26.22 7.49
C PRO A 56 -14.16 26.75 8.38
N HIS A 57 -14.14 28.05 8.70
CA HIS A 57 -13.05 28.67 9.44
C HIS A 57 -13.20 28.55 10.95
N ARG A 58 -12.04 28.45 11.61
CA ARG A 58 -11.91 28.53 13.06
C ARG A 58 -11.64 29.97 13.48
N TYR A 59 -12.37 30.44 14.49
CA TYR A 59 -12.24 31.78 15.05
C TYR A 59 -11.66 31.74 16.46
N CYS A 60 -10.90 32.77 16.82
CA CYS A 60 -10.44 32.99 18.19
C CYS A 60 -11.40 33.86 18.99
N GLN A 61 -11.66 33.47 20.23
CA GLN A 61 -12.26 34.36 21.22
C GLN A 61 -11.15 35.24 21.81
N GLY A 62 -10.98 36.44 21.25
CA GLY A 62 -9.82 37.30 21.49
C GLY A 62 -8.76 37.21 20.38
N PRO A 63 -7.51 37.66 20.63
CA PRO A 63 -6.47 37.69 19.61
C PRO A 63 -5.91 36.31 19.27
N CYS A 64 -5.41 36.14 18.04
CA CYS A 64 -4.54 35.01 17.72
C CYS A 64 -3.22 35.13 18.49
N ALA A 65 -2.58 33.99 18.74
CA ALA A 65 -1.23 33.94 19.28
C ALA A 65 -0.23 34.48 18.24
N ASP A 66 0.81 35.15 18.73
CA ASP A 66 1.89 35.68 17.88
C ASP A 66 2.64 34.56 17.12
N ILE A 67 2.70 33.36 17.71
CA ILE A 67 3.37 32.20 17.14
C ILE A 67 2.39 31.02 17.14
N THR A 68 2.14 30.46 15.96
CA THR A 68 1.38 29.21 15.81
C THR A 68 2.33 28.02 15.77
N LYS A 69 2.08 27.03 16.62
CA LYS A 69 2.88 25.80 16.72
C LYS A 69 2.09 24.55 16.34
N CYS A 70 2.79 23.56 15.81
CA CYS A 70 2.31 22.21 15.58
C CYS A 70 3.25 21.24 16.31
N GLY A 71 2.87 20.85 17.53
CA GLY A 71 3.80 20.20 18.46
C GLY A 71 4.96 21.13 18.86
N PRO A 72 6.22 20.67 18.84
CA PRO A 72 7.38 21.52 19.13
C PRO A 72 7.75 22.48 17.98
N VAL A 73 7.16 22.29 16.80
CA VAL A 73 7.48 23.04 15.59
C VAL A 73 6.72 24.35 15.52
N VAL A 74 7.41 25.45 15.16
CA VAL A 74 6.78 26.69 14.70
C VAL A 74 6.33 26.53 13.25
N VAL A 75 5.04 26.77 12.99
CA VAL A 75 4.47 26.68 11.65
C VAL A 75 4.89 27.92 10.85
N PRO A 76 5.48 27.76 9.64
CA PRO A 76 5.83 28.88 8.78
C PRO A 76 4.63 29.79 8.47
N GLU A 77 4.83 31.11 8.50
CA GLU A 77 3.79 32.10 8.23
C GLU A 77 3.09 31.89 6.86
N GLN A 78 3.84 31.45 5.85
CA GLN A 78 3.31 31.11 4.52
C GLN A 78 2.33 29.92 4.52
N HIS A 79 2.31 29.09 5.56
CA HIS A 79 1.35 27.98 5.71
C HIS A 79 0.10 28.38 6.50
N LEU A 80 0.05 29.61 7.03
CA LEU A 80 -1.02 30.05 7.92
C LEU A 80 -2.09 30.85 7.18
N GLN A 81 -3.33 30.65 7.62
CA GLN A 81 -4.45 31.53 7.30
C GLN A 81 -4.29 32.89 7.99
N GLN A 82 -4.93 33.90 7.45
CA GLN A 82 -5.20 35.17 8.09
C GLN A 82 -5.89 34.91 9.43
N CYS A 83 -5.46 35.65 10.46
CA CYS A 83 -6.06 35.51 11.79
C CYS A 83 -7.54 35.86 11.71
N ARG A 84 -8.39 35.05 12.34
CA ARG A 84 -9.84 35.28 12.40
C ARG A 84 -10.27 35.35 13.85
N VAL A 85 -10.86 36.48 14.24
CA VAL A 85 -11.23 36.75 15.63
C VAL A 85 -12.72 37.03 15.74
N CYS A 86 -13.29 36.70 16.88
CA CYS A 86 -14.64 37.04 17.29
C CYS A 86 -14.58 37.93 18.55
N SER A 87 -15.56 38.83 18.68
CA SER A 87 -15.85 39.50 19.93
C SER A 87 -16.17 38.49 21.03
N GLU A 88 -16.01 38.86 22.30
CA GLU A 88 -16.33 37.97 23.44
C GLU A 88 -17.78 37.45 23.41
N SER A 89 -18.70 38.25 22.84
CA SER A 89 -20.09 37.86 22.67
C SER A 89 -20.36 36.95 21.45
N GLY A 90 -19.34 36.64 20.63
CA GLY A 90 -19.45 35.86 19.39
C GLY A 90 -20.23 36.53 18.25
N LYS A 91 -20.67 37.79 18.43
CA LYS A 91 -21.59 38.48 17.50
C LYS A 91 -20.88 39.15 16.33
N SER A 92 -19.69 39.70 16.55
CA SER A 92 -18.87 40.31 15.50
C SER A 92 -17.63 39.47 15.29
N CYS A 93 -17.41 38.97 14.08
CA CYS A 93 -16.20 38.23 13.76
C CYS A 93 -15.69 38.59 12.37
N GLY A 94 -14.38 38.58 12.21
CA GLY A 94 -13.75 38.92 10.94
C GLY A 94 -12.26 38.59 10.91
N PRO A 95 -11.66 38.69 9.72
CA PRO A 95 -10.23 38.57 9.56
C PRO A 95 -9.50 39.79 10.13
N VAL A 96 -8.29 39.59 10.67
CA VAL A 96 -7.37 40.61 11.16
C VAL A 96 -5.94 40.27 10.78
N GLY A 97 -5.08 41.29 10.63
CA GLY A 97 -3.67 41.10 10.31
C GLY A 97 -3.41 40.75 8.82
N PRO A 98 -2.22 40.20 8.51
CA PRO A 98 -1.82 39.91 7.13
C PRO A 98 -2.74 38.86 6.47
N PRO A 99 -2.89 38.89 5.14
CA PRO A 99 -3.70 37.92 4.40
C PRO A 99 -3.15 36.49 4.54
N ASP A 100 -3.91 35.53 4.04
CA ASP A 100 -3.48 34.13 3.96
C ASP A 100 -2.11 34.00 3.27
N GLY A 101 -1.29 33.07 3.74
CA GLY A 101 -0.08 32.66 3.03
C GLY A 101 -0.37 31.87 1.75
N GLU A 102 0.69 31.43 1.07
CA GLU A 102 0.55 30.60 -0.15
C GLU A 102 0.00 29.19 0.13
N GLY A 103 0.18 28.70 1.35
CA GLY A 103 -0.19 27.35 1.77
C GLY A 103 0.70 26.26 1.16
N VAL A 104 0.41 25.00 1.50
CA VAL A 104 1.14 23.85 0.97
C VAL A 104 0.34 23.24 -0.19
N ALA A 105 0.77 23.52 -1.42
CA ALA A 105 0.14 22.98 -2.62
C ALA A 105 0.42 21.48 -2.81
N ARG A 106 -0.53 20.78 -3.47
CA ARG A 106 -0.43 19.34 -3.82
C ARG A 106 -0.17 18.44 -2.62
N ALA A 107 -0.74 18.79 -1.46
CA ALA A 107 -0.66 18.00 -0.25
C ALA A 107 -2.06 17.74 0.30
N ASP A 108 -2.27 16.52 0.81
CA ASP A 108 -3.47 16.13 1.55
C ASP A 108 -3.24 16.06 3.06
N PHE A 109 -1.96 16.09 3.46
CA PHE A 109 -1.48 16.09 4.83
C PHE A 109 -0.09 16.71 4.87
N VAL A 110 0.16 17.60 5.83
CA VAL A 110 1.46 18.22 6.11
C VAL A 110 2.03 17.65 7.41
N LEU A 111 3.18 16.96 7.32
CA LEU A 111 3.88 16.44 8.48
C LEU A 111 5.05 17.37 8.84
N TYR A 112 5.01 17.99 10.02
CA TYR A 112 6.11 18.78 10.54
C TYR A 112 7.07 17.89 11.35
N VAL A 113 8.31 17.78 10.90
CA VAL A 113 9.30 16.86 11.49
C VAL A 113 10.40 17.64 12.19
N SER A 114 10.67 17.27 13.44
CA SER A 114 11.65 17.92 14.32
C SER A 114 12.46 16.90 15.12
N ALA A 115 13.65 17.32 15.53
CA ALA A 115 14.51 16.61 16.46
C ALA A 115 14.86 17.56 17.61
N THR A 116 13.84 17.94 18.37
CA THR A 116 13.99 18.85 19.50
C THR A 116 13.95 18.06 20.81
N THR A 117 14.92 18.32 21.69
CA THR A 117 14.89 17.82 23.06
C THR A 117 13.79 18.53 23.83
N THR A 118 12.71 17.83 24.14
CA THR A 118 11.59 18.33 24.94
C THR A 118 11.54 17.61 26.29
N GLU A 119 10.69 18.08 27.21
CA GLU A 119 10.45 17.41 28.49
C GLU A 119 10.02 15.95 28.30
N ARG A 120 9.25 15.64 27.25
CA ARG A 120 8.85 14.28 26.88
C ARG A 120 10.06 13.40 26.54
N CYS A 121 11.08 13.95 25.88
CA CYS A 121 12.32 13.22 25.60
C CYS A 121 13.17 12.94 26.85
N GLY A 122 12.87 13.57 27.99
CA GLY A 122 13.49 13.28 29.27
C GLY A 122 12.78 12.16 30.05
N GLN A 123 11.64 11.67 29.57
CA GLN A 123 10.95 10.53 30.18
C GLN A 123 11.56 9.22 29.67
N GLU A 124 11.70 8.23 30.57
CA GLU A 124 12.24 6.92 30.19
C GLU A 124 11.39 6.27 29.09
N ASN A 125 12.05 5.66 28.10
CA ASN A 125 11.47 4.90 26.99
C ASN A 125 10.73 5.68 25.88
N ILE A 126 10.77 7.03 25.86
CA ILE A 126 10.23 7.81 24.73
C ILE A 126 11.32 8.05 23.68
N VAL A 127 11.23 7.35 22.54
CA VAL A 127 12.16 7.49 21.41
C VAL A 127 11.72 8.56 20.40
N ALA A 128 10.41 8.69 20.22
CA ALA A 128 9.77 9.66 19.37
C ALA A 128 8.32 9.83 19.86
N TYR A 129 7.66 10.88 19.39
CA TYR A 129 6.23 11.06 19.60
C TYR A 129 5.64 11.91 18.47
N ALA A 130 4.40 11.62 18.11
CA ALA A 130 3.68 12.33 17.08
C ALA A 130 2.21 12.49 17.42
N ALA A 131 1.60 13.51 16.82
CA ALA A 131 0.17 13.75 16.91
C ALA A 131 -0.31 14.64 15.76
N TYR A 132 -1.62 14.68 15.59
CA TYR A 132 -2.27 15.65 14.71
C TYR A 132 -2.22 17.06 15.33
N CYS A 133 -2.30 18.07 14.47
CA CYS A 133 -2.37 19.48 14.85
C CYS A 133 -3.70 20.09 14.47
N GLN A 134 -4.18 19.79 13.26
CA GLN A 134 -5.43 20.34 12.74
C GLN A 134 -6.16 19.33 11.87
N LEU A 135 -7.47 19.43 11.94
CA LEU A 135 -8.42 18.67 11.14
C LEU A 135 -9.03 19.59 10.09
N GLU A 136 -9.40 19.05 8.93
CA GLU A 136 -10.24 19.77 8.00
C GLU A 136 -11.64 20.00 8.57
N SER A 137 -12.36 20.98 8.02
CA SER A 137 -13.69 21.33 8.50
C SER A 137 -14.78 20.34 8.08
N GLU A 138 -14.67 19.68 6.94
CA GLU A 138 -15.78 18.88 6.39
C GLU A 138 -15.86 17.46 6.97
N LEU A 139 -14.77 16.68 6.90
CA LEU A 139 -14.74 15.28 7.33
C LEU A 139 -13.90 15.05 8.58
N ASP A 140 -13.50 16.13 9.28
CA ASP A 140 -12.60 16.08 10.44
C ASP A 140 -11.32 15.26 10.21
N ARG A 141 -10.87 15.13 8.95
CA ARG A 141 -9.64 14.44 8.57
C ARG A 141 -8.42 15.24 9.02
N PRO A 142 -7.39 14.61 9.59
CA PRO A 142 -6.12 15.29 9.85
C PRO A 142 -5.53 15.86 8.55
N ILE A 143 -5.18 17.15 8.59
CA ILE A 143 -4.53 17.86 7.47
C ILE A 143 -3.12 18.30 7.83
N ALA A 144 -2.80 18.36 9.11
CA ALA A 144 -1.47 18.59 9.59
C ALA A 144 -1.24 17.82 10.88
N GLY A 145 -0.01 17.36 11.05
CA GLY A 145 0.49 16.77 12.28
C GLY A 145 1.98 16.98 12.39
N TYR A 146 2.55 16.52 13.50
CA TYR A 146 3.97 16.60 13.75
C TYR A 146 4.52 15.24 14.17
N ALA A 147 5.81 15.05 13.92
CA ALA A 147 6.60 13.98 14.53
C ALA A 147 7.88 14.58 15.09
N ASN A 148 8.14 14.34 16.38
CA ASN A 148 9.38 14.73 17.03
C ASN A 148 10.17 13.48 17.39
N LEU A 149 11.40 13.38 16.90
CA LEU A 149 12.33 12.33 17.29
C LEU A 149 13.25 12.86 18.38
N CYS A 150 13.38 12.13 19.48
CA CYS A 150 14.25 12.56 20.57
C CYS A 150 15.71 12.46 20.13
N PRO A 151 16.50 13.55 20.12
CA PRO A 151 17.81 13.59 19.46
C PRO A 151 18.78 12.49 19.90
N ASN A 152 18.80 12.18 21.20
CA ASN A 152 19.69 11.17 21.78
C ASN A 152 19.35 9.74 21.36
N MET A 153 18.17 9.51 20.79
CA MET A 153 17.67 8.21 20.35
C MET A 153 17.76 8.02 18.83
N ILE A 154 18.24 9.03 18.09
CA ILE A 154 18.43 8.94 16.64
C ILE A 154 19.74 8.21 16.36
N SER A 155 19.64 6.92 16.05
CA SER A 155 20.79 6.13 15.64
C SER A 155 21.15 6.30 14.17
N THR A 156 22.45 6.32 13.88
CA THR A 156 23.01 6.29 12.53
C THR A 156 23.51 4.90 12.13
N GLN A 157 23.39 3.91 13.03
CA GLN A 157 23.87 2.55 12.78
C GLN A 157 22.93 1.82 11.83
N HIS A 158 23.51 1.05 10.90
CA HIS A 158 22.73 0.34 9.88
C HIS A 158 21.83 -0.74 10.48
N GLN A 159 22.28 -1.41 11.54
CA GLN A 159 21.53 -2.46 12.24
C GLN A 159 20.25 -1.93 12.90
N GLU A 160 20.22 -0.66 13.28
CA GLU A 160 19.07 -0.03 13.95
C GLU A 160 18.12 0.68 12.97
N PHE A 161 18.47 0.70 11.67
CA PHE A 161 17.71 1.39 10.63
C PHE A 161 16.27 0.87 10.53
N GLU A 162 16.07 -0.45 10.48
CA GLU A 162 14.74 -1.06 10.39
C GLU A 162 13.88 -0.76 11.62
N GLY A 163 14.51 -0.79 12.81
CA GLY A 163 13.86 -0.41 14.05
C GLY A 163 13.39 1.05 14.01
N MET A 164 14.28 1.97 13.62
CA MET A 164 13.94 3.39 13.47
C MET A 164 12.90 3.65 12.39
N LEU A 165 12.95 2.90 11.28
CA LEU A 165 11.98 3.03 10.18
C LEU A 165 10.59 2.62 10.66
N SER A 166 10.50 1.53 11.43
CA SER A 166 9.26 1.09 12.06
C SER A 166 8.73 2.11 13.07
N THR A 167 9.60 2.70 13.91
CA THR A 167 9.23 3.78 14.84
C THR A 167 8.69 5.00 14.09
N VAL A 168 9.36 5.48 13.05
CA VAL A 168 8.89 6.66 12.31
C VAL A 168 7.53 6.38 11.66
N LYS A 169 7.31 5.20 11.09
CA LYS A 169 5.99 4.82 10.54
C LYS A 169 4.91 4.81 11.64
N HIS A 170 5.21 4.25 12.81
CA HIS A 170 4.31 4.20 13.96
C HIS A 170 3.86 5.60 14.38
N GLU A 171 4.83 6.52 14.55
CA GLU A 171 4.54 7.90 14.90
C GLU A 171 3.68 8.61 13.83
N ILE A 172 3.99 8.41 12.55
CA ILE A 172 3.19 9.03 11.49
C ILE A 172 1.75 8.50 11.50
N ILE A 173 1.52 7.22 11.83
CA ILE A 173 0.17 6.65 11.93
C ILE A 173 -0.65 7.30 13.06
N HIS A 174 -0.03 7.64 14.20
CA HIS A 174 -0.70 8.45 15.23
C HIS A 174 -1.10 9.82 14.70
N ALA A 175 -0.22 10.50 13.96
CA ALA A 175 -0.52 11.81 13.38
C ALA A 175 -1.60 11.75 12.30
N LEU A 176 -1.75 10.60 11.62
CA LEU A 176 -2.70 10.39 10.54
C LEU A 176 -4.10 10.00 11.01
N GLY A 177 -4.27 9.37 12.18
CA GLY A 177 -5.61 8.92 12.57
C GLY A 177 -5.71 7.97 13.75
N PHE A 178 -4.69 7.14 14.01
CA PHE A 178 -4.76 6.18 15.12
C PHE A 178 -4.36 6.88 16.44
N SER A 179 -5.29 7.63 17.01
CA SER A 179 -5.07 8.31 18.29
C SER A 179 -6.38 8.48 19.05
N ALA A 180 -6.30 8.37 20.38
CA ALA A 180 -7.43 8.56 21.28
C ALA A 180 -8.14 9.91 21.09
N GLY A 181 -7.40 10.95 20.70
CA GLY A 181 -7.94 12.27 20.40
C GLY A 181 -8.78 12.35 19.12
N LEU A 182 -8.68 11.35 18.24
CA LEU A 182 -9.30 11.34 16.91
C LEU A 182 -10.47 10.38 16.76
N PHE A 183 -10.61 9.37 17.62
CA PHE A 183 -11.66 8.36 17.48
C PHE A 183 -13.09 8.95 17.47
N ALA A 184 -13.34 9.99 18.25
CA ALA A 184 -14.64 10.67 18.25
C ALA A 184 -14.96 11.39 16.93
N PHE A 185 -13.96 11.62 16.09
CA PHE A 185 -14.06 12.31 14.80
C PHE A 185 -14.15 11.37 13.60
N TYR A 186 -14.19 10.05 13.82
CA TYR A 186 -14.29 9.09 12.72
C TYR A 186 -15.62 9.19 11.97
N HIS A 187 -15.56 8.90 10.68
CA HIS A 187 -16.69 8.88 9.74
C HIS A 187 -16.85 7.48 9.14
N ASP A 188 -18.04 7.19 8.62
CA ASP A 188 -18.28 6.01 7.79
C ASP A 188 -17.87 6.26 6.32
N ASP A 189 -18.00 5.23 5.48
CA ASP A 189 -17.64 5.26 4.05
C ASP A 189 -18.40 6.35 3.26
N ASP A 190 -19.59 6.76 3.73
CA ASP A 190 -20.41 7.83 3.16
C ASP A 190 -19.98 9.24 3.64
N GLY A 191 -18.97 9.32 4.52
CA GLY A 191 -18.50 10.56 5.12
C GLY A 191 -19.42 11.09 6.22
N LYS A 192 -20.26 10.25 6.83
CA LYS A 192 -21.13 10.63 7.95
C LYS A 192 -20.45 10.33 9.29
N PRO A 193 -20.55 11.22 10.29
CA PRO A 193 -19.94 11.00 11.60
C PRO A 193 -20.43 9.71 12.28
N LEU A 194 -19.51 8.88 12.75
CA LEU A 194 -19.83 7.71 13.57
C LEU A 194 -20.22 8.12 15.01
N THR A 195 -19.80 9.30 15.44
CA THR A 195 -20.12 9.87 16.75
C THR A 195 -21.09 11.05 16.61
N PRO A 196 -22.16 11.13 17.41
CA PRO A 196 -23.09 12.26 17.41
C PRO A 196 -22.41 13.60 17.66
N ARG A 197 -22.84 14.64 16.94
CA ARG A 197 -22.32 16.00 17.06
C ARG A 197 -23.30 16.91 17.79
N SER A 198 -22.75 17.83 18.57
CA SER A 198 -23.52 18.92 19.20
C SER A 198 -23.81 20.04 18.18
N ALA A 199 -24.54 21.08 18.61
CA ALA A 199 -24.85 22.23 17.75
C ALA A 199 -23.60 22.98 17.24
N SER A 200 -22.45 22.82 17.90
CA SER A 200 -21.17 23.40 17.46
C SER A 200 -20.45 22.56 16.38
N GLY A 201 -21.00 21.40 16.01
CA GLY A 201 -20.38 20.45 15.08
C GLY A 201 -19.33 19.53 15.72
N LEU A 202 -19.05 19.68 17.01
CA LEU A 202 -18.07 18.86 17.74
C LEU A 202 -18.74 17.72 18.52
N PRO A 203 -18.04 16.59 18.74
CA PRO A 203 -18.49 15.56 19.68
C PRO A 203 -18.57 16.09 21.11
N ALA A 204 -19.25 15.38 22.00
CA ALA A 204 -19.26 15.73 23.42
C ALA A 204 -17.84 15.63 24.01
N TYR A 205 -17.45 16.58 24.85
CA TYR A 205 -16.15 16.53 25.53
C TYR A 205 -16.29 15.80 26.87
N ASN A 206 -15.38 14.85 27.15
CA ASN A 206 -15.33 14.13 28.41
C ASN A 206 -14.19 14.69 29.26
N GLU A 207 -14.54 15.50 30.27
CA GLU A 207 -13.56 16.15 31.15
C GLU A 207 -12.73 15.15 31.96
N SER A 208 -13.28 13.98 32.29
CA SER A 208 -12.57 12.94 33.04
C SER A 208 -11.47 12.27 32.21
N LEU A 209 -11.69 12.10 30.91
CA LEU A 209 -10.70 11.56 29.98
C LEU A 209 -9.80 12.64 29.38
N GLY A 210 -10.21 13.91 29.43
CA GLY A 210 -9.55 15.00 28.70
C GLY A 210 -9.68 14.90 27.18
N LEU A 211 -10.64 14.10 26.68
CA LEU A 211 -10.81 13.76 25.26
C LEU A 211 -12.26 13.96 24.80
N TYR A 212 -12.44 14.06 23.48
CA TYR A 212 -13.78 13.97 22.90
C TYR A 212 -14.31 12.54 23.02
N GLN A 213 -15.55 12.42 23.48
CA GLN A 213 -16.21 11.15 23.72
C GLN A 213 -16.66 10.53 22.40
N TRP A 214 -16.07 9.39 22.05
CA TRP A 214 -16.50 8.54 20.94
C TRP A 214 -17.81 7.82 21.25
N SER A 215 -18.50 7.33 20.21
CA SER A 215 -19.66 6.45 20.34
C SER A 215 -19.27 4.97 20.39
N ASP A 216 -20.24 4.11 20.76
CA ASP A 216 -20.09 2.65 20.76
C ASP A 216 -19.89 2.06 19.34
N LYS A 217 -20.08 2.85 18.28
CA LYS A 217 -19.74 2.44 16.90
C LYS A 217 -18.23 2.50 16.63
N VAL A 218 -17.49 3.28 17.42
CA VAL A 218 -16.04 3.44 17.25
C VAL A 218 -15.31 2.64 18.31
N ILE A 219 -15.59 2.88 19.59
CA ILE A 219 -15.03 2.09 20.68
C ILE A 219 -16.14 1.59 21.59
N LYS A 220 -16.21 0.27 21.77
CA LYS A 220 -17.17 -0.41 22.62
C LYS A 220 -16.47 -0.98 23.84
N ARG A 221 -17.11 -0.87 25.01
CA ARG A 221 -16.66 -1.56 26.22
C ARG A 221 -17.19 -2.99 26.25
N ALA A 222 -16.34 -3.96 26.55
CA ALA A 222 -16.73 -5.35 26.72
C ALA A 222 -16.12 -5.95 27.99
N THR A 223 -16.75 -7.00 28.52
CA THR A 223 -16.20 -7.78 29.63
C THR A 223 -15.75 -9.15 29.11
N ARG A 224 -14.48 -9.48 29.34
CA ARG A 224 -13.89 -10.80 29.09
C ARG A 224 -13.78 -11.59 30.39
N LEU A 225 -13.80 -12.91 30.29
CA LEU A 225 -13.50 -13.80 31.40
C LEU A 225 -12.08 -14.32 31.20
N TRP A 226 -11.19 -14.00 32.13
CA TRP A 226 -9.79 -14.41 32.11
C TRP A 226 -9.60 -15.59 33.05
N ASP A 227 -9.07 -16.68 32.53
CA ASP A 227 -8.63 -17.81 33.33
C ASP A 227 -7.29 -17.46 33.99
N ILE A 228 -7.26 -17.48 35.31
CA ILE A 228 -6.05 -17.24 36.10
C ILE A 228 -5.70 -18.49 36.90
N ARG A 229 -4.49 -18.48 37.48
CA ARG A 229 -3.94 -19.58 38.27
C ARG A 229 -4.98 -20.16 39.24
N GLY A 230 -5.18 -21.47 39.17
CA GLY A 230 -6.13 -22.20 40.02
C GLY A 230 -7.50 -22.43 39.39
N GLY A 231 -7.67 -22.14 38.09
CA GLY A 231 -8.96 -22.29 37.39
C GLY A 231 -9.99 -21.25 37.82
N HIS A 232 -9.53 -20.12 38.36
CA HIS A 232 -10.39 -19.02 38.75
C HIS A 232 -10.65 -18.14 37.53
N MET A 233 -11.93 -17.88 37.23
CA MET A 233 -12.30 -16.95 36.16
C MET A 233 -12.52 -15.55 36.73
N VAL A 234 -11.78 -14.56 36.23
CA VAL A 234 -11.92 -13.16 36.63
C VAL A 234 -12.55 -12.36 35.49
N ARG A 235 -13.49 -11.49 35.84
CA ARG A 235 -14.10 -10.54 34.89
C ARG A 235 -13.13 -9.39 34.66
N HIS A 236 -12.69 -9.23 33.42
CA HIS A 236 -11.80 -8.15 32.99
C HIS A 236 -12.52 -7.25 31.98
N THR A 237 -12.43 -5.93 32.15
CA THR A 237 -13.06 -4.98 31.23
C THR A 237 -12.05 -4.52 30.20
N VAL A 238 -12.43 -4.58 28.93
CA VAL A 238 -11.61 -4.19 27.78
C VAL A 238 -12.32 -3.16 26.91
N HIS A 239 -11.54 -2.43 26.13
CA HIS A 239 -12.02 -1.48 25.14
C HIS A 239 -11.74 -2.03 23.75
N LEU A 240 -12.78 -2.15 22.93
CA LEU A 240 -12.71 -2.70 21.58
C LEU A 240 -12.87 -1.58 20.58
N LEU A 241 -11.93 -1.43 19.64
CA LEU A 241 -12.19 -0.67 18.44
C LEU A 241 -13.12 -1.49 17.53
N ALA A 242 -14.31 -0.96 17.29
CA ALA A 242 -15.46 -1.68 16.74
C ALA A 242 -15.89 -1.17 15.35
N THR A 243 -15.01 -0.46 14.64
CA THR A 243 -15.27 -0.01 13.28
C THR A 243 -15.40 -1.21 12.34
N PRO A 244 -16.22 -1.15 11.27
CA PRO A 244 -16.53 -2.33 10.44
C PRO A 244 -15.31 -3.08 9.90
N ARG A 245 -14.30 -2.35 9.41
CA ARG A 245 -13.07 -2.93 8.85
C ARG A 245 -12.21 -3.61 9.90
N VAL A 246 -12.12 -3.01 11.09
CA VAL A 246 -11.35 -3.59 12.20
C VAL A 246 -12.03 -4.85 12.72
N VAL A 247 -13.37 -4.86 12.80
CA VAL A 247 -14.13 -6.06 13.15
C VAL A 247 -13.89 -7.18 12.13
N GLU A 248 -13.98 -6.86 10.84
CA GLU A 248 -13.74 -7.81 9.75
C GLU A 248 -12.33 -8.42 9.83
N GLU A 249 -11.30 -7.58 9.94
CA GLU A 249 -9.91 -8.03 9.99
C GLU A 249 -9.55 -8.70 11.32
N ALA A 250 -10.13 -8.30 12.45
CA ALA A 250 -9.96 -9.02 13.73
C ALA A 250 -10.56 -10.44 13.65
N ARG A 251 -11.78 -10.58 13.12
CA ARG A 251 -12.41 -11.90 12.93
C ARG A 251 -11.57 -12.79 12.04
N ARG A 252 -11.04 -12.24 10.95
CA ARG A 252 -10.16 -12.94 10.03
C ARG A 252 -8.84 -13.33 10.69
N HIS A 253 -8.19 -12.40 11.39
CA HIS A 253 -6.88 -12.61 12.00
C HIS A 253 -6.90 -13.69 13.08
N PHE A 254 -7.94 -13.72 13.92
CA PHE A 254 -8.08 -14.71 15.00
C PHE A 254 -8.95 -15.91 14.63
N ASN A 255 -9.39 -16.02 13.36
CA ASN A 255 -10.37 -17.00 12.89
C ASN A 255 -11.58 -17.15 13.85
N CYS A 256 -12.12 -16.02 14.30
CA CYS A 256 -13.14 -15.98 15.33
C CYS A 256 -14.31 -15.08 14.91
N PRO A 257 -15.37 -15.63 14.29
CA PRO A 257 -16.43 -14.84 13.65
C PRO A 257 -17.30 -14.04 14.64
N ILE A 258 -17.23 -14.38 15.93
CA ILE A 258 -18.00 -13.71 16.99
C ILE A 258 -17.31 -12.47 17.54
N LEU A 259 -16.07 -12.16 17.12
CA LEU A 259 -15.38 -10.96 17.60
C LEU A 259 -16.16 -9.70 17.26
N GLU A 260 -16.21 -8.80 18.23
CA GLU A 260 -16.97 -7.54 18.16
C GLU A 260 -16.07 -6.34 17.78
N GLY A 261 -14.76 -6.57 17.65
CA GLY A 261 -13.73 -5.56 17.43
C GLY A 261 -12.36 -6.07 17.89
N MET A 262 -11.36 -5.19 17.83
CA MET A 262 -9.99 -5.46 18.30
C MET A 262 -9.73 -4.72 19.62
N GLU A 263 -9.11 -5.40 20.60
CA GLU A 263 -8.77 -4.77 21.89
C GLU A 263 -7.71 -3.68 21.73
N LEU A 264 -7.98 -2.53 22.34
CA LEU A 264 -7.03 -1.45 22.54
C LEU A 264 -6.29 -1.63 23.86
N GLU A 265 -5.06 -1.15 23.91
CA GLU A 265 -4.23 -1.13 25.11
C GLU A 265 -4.94 -0.41 26.25
N ASN A 266 -4.96 -1.03 27.43
CA ASN A 266 -5.65 -0.54 28.62
C ASN A 266 -4.68 -0.18 29.77
N GLN A 267 -3.37 -0.21 29.51
CA GLN A 267 -2.31 0.14 30.46
C GLN A 267 -1.32 1.17 29.88
N GLY A 268 -0.26 1.50 30.64
CA GLY A 268 0.79 2.44 30.22
C GLY A 268 0.44 3.93 30.36
N GLY A 269 -0.78 4.26 30.79
CA GLY A 269 -1.23 5.63 31.03
C GLY A 269 -1.62 6.38 29.75
N ALA A 270 -1.90 7.68 29.85
CA ALA A 270 -2.56 8.46 28.79
C ALA A 270 -1.84 8.50 27.43
N GLY A 271 -0.52 8.25 27.40
CA GLY A 271 0.26 8.17 26.15
C GLY A 271 0.19 6.80 25.46
N THR A 272 -0.24 5.76 26.17
CA THR A 272 -0.24 4.37 25.71
C THR A 272 -1.64 3.80 25.60
N GLU A 273 -2.43 3.97 26.67
CA GLU A 273 -3.83 3.58 26.76
C GLU A 273 -4.64 4.20 25.61
N PHE A 274 -5.52 3.40 24.99
CA PHE A 274 -6.33 3.75 23.81
C PHE A 274 -5.57 4.06 22.51
N ASN A 275 -4.31 4.49 22.58
CA ASN A 275 -3.55 4.90 21.41
C ASN A 275 -2.91 3.72 20.67
N HIS A 276 -2.88 2.55 21.30
CA HIS A 276 -2.22 1.35 20.79
C HIS A 276 -3.14 0.14 20.79
N TRP A 277 -2.76 -0.87 20.02
CA TRP A 277 -3.34 -2.21 20.15
C TRP A 277 -2.90 -2.90 21.44
N GLU A 278 -3.79 -3.74 21.98
CA GLU A 278 -3.49 -4.60 23.13
C GLU A 278 -2.30 -5.52 22.82
N LYS A 279 -1.18 -5.27 23.49
CA LYS A 279 0.07 -6.00 23.25
C LYS A 279 -0.06 -7.49 23.52
N ARG A 280 -0.84 -7.90 24.52
CA ARG A 280 -1.05 -9.31 24.85
C ARG A 280 -1.60 -10.12 23.67
N LEU A 281 -2.38 -9.48 22.79
CA LEU A 281 -3.02 -10.16 21.67
C LEU A 281 -2.27 -10.00 20.35
N LEU A 282 -1.55 -8.89 20.17
CA LEU A 282 -0.94 -8.54 18.89
C LEU A 282 0.59 -8.40 18.93
N GLU A 283 1.23 -8.56 20.09
CA GLU A 283 2.68 -8.74 20.31
C GLU A 283 3.64 -7.96 19.38
N ASN A 284 3.97 -8.52 18.21
CA ASN A 284 4.85 -7.94 17.18
C ASN A 284 4.17 -6.92 16.25
N GLU A 285 2.91 -6.56 16.49
CA GLU A 285 2.23 -5.53 15.73
C GLU A 285 2.86 -4.16 16.02
N ALA A 286 3.16 -3.44 14.96
CA ALA A 286 3.98 -2.24 15.01
C ALA A 286 3.33 -1.07 15.79
N MET A 287 2.01 -1.08 15.99
CA MET A 287 1.19 -0.14 16.76
C MET A 287 0.83 -0.66 18.16
N THR A 288 1.57 -1.61 18.72
CA THR A 288 1.54 -1.90 20.16
C THR A 288 2.37 -0.88 20.95
N GLY A 289 2.01 -0.64 22.22
CA GLY A 289 2.57 0.45 23.04
C GLY A 289 4.00 0.26 23.57
N SER A 290 4.73 -0.75 23.09
CA SER A 290 6.12 -0.97 23.48
C SER A 290 6.90 -1.74 22.41
N HIS A 291 8.20 -1.47 22.36
CA HIS A 291 9.10 -2.06 21.38
C HIS A 291 9.23 -3.58 21.51
N THR A 292 9.07 -4.28 20.39
CA THR A 292 9.34 -5.71 20.19
C THR A 292 10.27 -5.93 19.01
N GLN A 293 10.91 -7.10 18.97
CA GLN A 293 11.69 -7.53 17.80
C GLN A 293 10.72 -7.79 16.62
N ASN A 294 11.15 -7.51 15.39
CA ASN A 294 10.40 -7.80 14.16
C ASN A 294 8.99 -7.16 14.08
N ARG A 295 8.88 -5.85 14.33
CA ARG A 295 7.60 -5.13 14.23
C ARG A 295 6.98 -5.18 12.83
N VAL A 296 5.72 -5.61 12.74
CA VAL A 296 4.96 -5.71 11.49
C VAL A 296 3.73 -4.80 11.53
N PHE A 297 3.53 -4.01 10.47
CA PHE A 297 2.26 -3.33 10.25
C PHE A 297 1.27 -4.33 9.65
N SER A 298 0.38 -4.82 10.50
CA SER A 298 -0.59 -5.84 10.12
C SER A 298 -1.78 -5.23 9.37
N ARG A 299 -2.60 -6.12 8.80
CA ARG A 299 -3.90 -5.73 8.25
C ARG A 299 -4.80 -5.04 9.27
N ILE A 300 -4.68 -5.35 10.55
CA ILE A 300 -5.49 -4.73 11.61
C ILE A 300 -5.19 -3.23 11.70
N THR A 301 -3.91 -2.84 11.67
CA THR A 301 -3.52 -1.41 11.61
C THR A 301 -3.92 -0.75 10.29
N LEU A 302 -3.90 -1.48 9.18
CA LEU A 302 -4.37 -0.91 7.91
C LEU A 302 -5.88 -0.73 7.91
N ALA A 303 -6.63 -1.62 8.57
CA ALA A 303 -8.09 -1.60 8.64
C ALA A 303 -8.65 -0.40 9.42
N ILE A 304 -7.95 0.06 10.47
CA ILE A 304 -8.35 1.30 11.17
C ILE A 304 -8.14 2.55 10.29
N MET A 305 -7.19 2.49 9.36
CA MET A 305 -6.81 3.62 8.51
C MET A 305 -7.51 3.64 7.12
N GLU A 306 -8.41 2.69 6.83
CA GLU A 306 -8.98 2.50 5.49
C GLU A 306 -10.20 3.39 5.18
N ASP A 307 -10.16 4.06 4.02
CA ASP A 307 -11.31 4.63 3.28
C ASP A 307 -11.40 3.84 1.95
N THR A 308 -12.26 2.81 1.94
CA THR A 308 -12.62 1.82 0.89
C THR A 308 -11.63 1.50 -0.27
N GLY A 309 -11.23 0.22 -0.40
CA GLY A 309 -11.36 -0.48 -1.70
C GLY A 309 -10.12 -1.15 -2.33
N ARG A 310 -9.19 -1.73 -1.55
CA ARG A 310 -8.17 -2.64 -2.12
C ARG A 310 -8.41 -4.10 -1.72
N PRO A 311 -8.17 -5.09 -2.62
CA PRO A 311 -7.99 -6.45 -2.18
C PRO A 311 -6.69 -6.56 -1.38
N THR A 312 -6.83 -6.62 -0.06
CA THR A 312 -6.21 -7.61 0.82
C THR A 312 -4.70 -7.89 0.60
N LEU A 313 -3.82 -7.22 1.36
CA LEU A 313 -2.39 -7.56 1.58
C LEU A 313 -2.25 -8.92 2.30
N SER A 314 -2.26 -10.09 1.63
CA SER A 314 -2.16 -11.38 2.33
C SER A 314 -0.76 -11.55 2.92
N PRO A 315 -0.59 -11.61 4.26
CA PRO A 315 0.72 -11.93 4.84
C PRO A 315 1.12 -13.38 4.54
N TYR A 316 0.12 -14.23 4.23
CA TYR A 316 0.31 -15.64 3.90
C TYR A 316 0.10 -15.89 2.41
N CYS A 317 1.05 -16.58 1.79
CA CYS A 317 0.83 -17.23 0.51
C CYS A 317 0.34 -18.68 0.75
N GLU A 318 -0.59 -19.16 -0.09
CA GLU A 318 -1.28 -20.45 0.10
C GLU A 318 -0.92 -21.50 -0.96
N SER A 319 -0.07 -21.15 -1.94
CA SER A 319 0.36 -22.10 -2.97
C SER A 319 1.48 -23.00 -2.45
N VAL A 320 1.23 -24.31 -2.41
CA VAL A 320 2.25 -25.28 -1.99
C VAL A 320 3.39 -25.29 -3.00
N ARG A 321 4.62 -25.11 -2.50
CA ARG A 321 5.84 -25.27 -3.28
C ARG A 321 5.93 -26.72 -3.75
N SER A 322 5.70 -26.91 -5.04
CA SER A 322 5.68 -28.22 -5.71
C SER A 322 6.47 -28.15 -7.02
N ALA A 323 6.67 -29.32 -7.64
CA ALA A 323 7.20 -29.42 -8.99
C ALA A 323 6.07 -29.92 -9.91
N PRO A 324 5.59 -29.12 -10.87
CA PRO A 324 6.12 -27.81 -11.28
C PRO A 324 5.77 -26.64 -10.35
N LEU A 325 6.59 -25.59 -10.39
CA LEU A 325 6.44 -24.39 -9.57
C LEU A 325 5.30 -23.51 -10.07
N GLN A 326 4.40 -23.16 -9.15
CA GLN A 326 3.43 -22.09 -9.39
C GLN A 326 4.07 -20.74 -9.06
N LEU A 327 4.43 -19.99 -10.10
CA LEU A 327 5.08 -18.70 -9.96
C LEU A 327 4.07 -17.61 -9.56
N THR A 328 4.54 -16.69 -8.72
CA THR A 328 3.78 -15.56 -8.19
C THR A 328 4.60 -14.28 -8.33
N CYS A 329 4.07 -13.13 -7.89
CA CYS A 329 4.87 -11.91 -7.80
C CYS A 329 5.22 -11.58 -6.35
N ARG A 330 6.40 -11.00 -6.15
CA ARG A 330 6.73 -10.32 -4.88
C ARG A 330 5.70 -9.22 -4.62
N GLN A 331 5.47 -8.89 -3.35
CA GLN A 331 4.39 -8.00 -2.93
C GLN A 331 4.40 -6.61 -3.62
N ASP A 332 5.58 -6.11 -3.99
CA ASP A 332 5.77 -4.84 -4.70
C ASP A 332 5.85 -4.97 -6.23
N GLN A 333 5.62 -6.18 -6.76
CA GLN A 333 5.70 -6.52 -8.18
C GLN A 333 7.07 -6.24 -8.82
N LEU A 334 8.16 -6.18 -8.05
CA LEU A 334 9.51 -5.96 -8.60
C LEU A 334 10.28 -7.24 -8.93
N ALA A 335 9.78 -8.40 -8.50
CA ALA A 335 10.40 -9.69 -8.75
C ALA A 335 9.37 -10.81 -8.95
N VAL A 336 9.74 -11.83 -9.72
CA VAL A 336 9.05 -13.12 -9.74
C VAL A 336 9.35 -13.84 -8.43
N ALA A 337 8.34 -14.46 -7.83
CA ALA A 337 8.45 -15.08 -6.52
C ALA A 337 7.78 -16.45 -6.52
N VAL A 338 8.12 -17.27 -5.53
CA VAL A 338 7.43 -18.52 -5.22
C VAL A 338 6.97 -18.46 -3.78
N CYS A 339 5.80 -19.03 -3.50
CA CYS A 339 5.40 -19.23 -2.11
C CYS A 339 6.35 -20.24 -1.47
N ASN A 340 6.94 -19.90 -0.32
CA ASN A 340 7.85 -20.79 0.39
C ASN A 340 7.12 -21.84 1.26
N LEU A 341 5.81 -22.02 1.08
CA LEU A 341 5.00 -23.01 1.78
C LEU A 341 5.38 -24.44 1.35
N GLN A 342 5.74 -25.30 2.31
CA GLN A 342 6.16 -26.67 2.06
C GLN A 342 5.64 -27.64 3.14
N LYS A 343 5.63 -28.94 2.81
CA LYS A 343 5.35 -30.02 3.77
C LYS A 343 6.64 -30.41 4.50
N PHE A 344 6.59 -30.48 5.82
CA PHE A 344 7.64 -30.99 6.68
C PHE A 344 7.48 -32.50 6.94
N PRO A 345 8.57 -33.24 7.20
CA PRO A 345 8.50 -34.68 7.47
C PRO A 345 7.88 -34.99 8.84
N HIS A 346 7.70 -33.99 9.69
CA HIS A 346 7.06 -34.07 10.99
C HIS A 346 5.98 -33.01 11.11
N VAL A 347 5.02 -33.23 12.00
CA VAL A 347 4.03 -32.24 12.39
C VAL A 347 4.76 -31.05 13.03
N LEU A 348 4.49 -29.84 12.55
CA LEU A 348 5.04 -28.63 13.13
C LEU A 348 4.44 -28.40 14.54
N PRO A 349 5.16 -27.74 15.45
CA PRO A 349 4.58 -27.24 16.69
C PRO A 349 3.27 -26.47 16.44
N VAL A 350 2.30 -26.59 17.36
CA VAL A 350 0.94 -26.03 17.16
C VAL A 350 0.94 -24.52 16.94
N GLU A 351 1.93 -23.83 17.52
CA GLU A 351 2.19 -22.40 17.34
C GLU A 351 2.61 -22.00 15.91
N TYR A 352 3.01 -22.96 15.08
CA TYR A 352 3.49 -22.74 13.70
C TYR A 352 2.57 -23.35 12.62
N GLN A 353 1.36 -23.79 12.99
CA GLN A 353 0.37 -24.37 12.08
C GLN A 353 -0.61 -23.27 11.61
N TYR A 354 -0.29 -22.61 10.50
CA TYR A 354 -0.96 -21.36 10.09
C TYR A 354 -2.26 -21.50 9.27
N PHE A 355 -2.60 -22.69 8.78
CA PHE A 355 -3.68 -22.86 7.80
C PHE A 355 -4.79 -23.78 8.29
N ASP A 356 -6.02 -23.29 8.21
CA ASP A 356 -7.23 -24.12 8.32
C ASP A 356 -7.55 -24.84 7.00
N HIS A 357 -7.01 -24.36 5.88
CA HIS A 357 -7.18 -24.95 4.56
C HIS A 357 -6.01 -24.57 3.66
N ILE A 358 -5.47 -25.55 2.91
CA ILE A 358 -4.53 -25.33 1.81
C ILE A 358 -5.11 -26.03 0.58
N PRO A 359 -5.27 -25.35 -0.58
CA PRO A 359 -5.81 -25.97 -1.78
C PRO A 359 -5.05 -27.24 -2.18
N GLY A 360 -5.77 -28.36 -2.26
CA GLY A 360 -5.20 -29.66 -2.66
C GLY A 360 -4.48 -30.44 -1.56
N VAL A 361 -4.49 -29.95 -0.30
CA VAL A 361 -3.92 -30.65 0.86
C VAL A 361 -5.05 -31.19 1.74
N PRO A 362 -5.04 -32.49 2.12
CA PRO A 362 -6.00 -33.05 3.08
C PRO A 362 -5.87 -32.42 4.48
N GLU A 363 -6.98 -32.33 5.22
CA GLU A 363 -6.98 -31.73 6.57
C GLU A 363 -6.03 -32.44 7.55
N GLU A 364 -5.90 -33.77 7.43
CA GLU A 364 -4.99 -34.57 8.26
C GLU A 364 -3.51 -34.23 8.07
N ASP A 365 -3.16 -33.64 6.93
CA ASP A 365 -1.81 -33.31 6.54
C ASP A 365 -1.44 -31.86 6.89
N LEU A 366 -2.43 -30.97 7.07
CA LEU A 366 -2.23 -29.53 7.35
C LEU A 366 -1.24 -29.23 8.49
N PRO A 367 -1.23 -29.97 9.62
CA PRO A 367 -0.29 -29.71 10.72
C PRO A 367 1.19 -29.85 10.34
N ALA A 368 1.49 -30.50 9.21
CA ALA A 368 2.85 -30.64 8.70
C ALA A 368 3.23 -29.54 7.68
N TYR A 369 2.36 -28.58 7.36
CA TYR A 369 2.64 -27.54 6.39
C TYR A 369 3.00 -26.20 7.03
N GLY A 370 4.06 -25.57 6.52
CA GLY A 370 4.51 -24.25 6.93
C GLY A 370 5.49 -23.64 5.92
N GLY A 371 5.86 -22.38 6.13
CA GLY A 371 6.92 -21.69 5.41
C GLY A 371 8.28 -22.34 5.64
N ALA A 372 9.10 -22.40 4.60
CA ALA A 372 10.42 -23.04 4.63
C ALA A 372 11.47 -22.30 5.49
N VAL A 373 11.16 -21.10 5.98
CA VAL A 373 12.09 -20.23 6.71
C VAL A 373 11.79 -20.34 8.21
N GLU A 374 12.58 -21.13 8.93
CA GLU A 374 12.39 -21.38 10.37
C GLU A 374 12.45 -20.10 11.20
N ILE A 375 13.36 -19.18 10.85
CA ILE A 375 13.50 -17.86 11.54
C ILE A 375 12.33 -16.90 11.27
N ALA A 376 11.47 -17.24 10.30
CA ALA A 376 10.20 -16.56 10.09
C ALA A 376 9.07 -17.29 10.83
N ASP A 377 9.40 -18.09 11.84
CA ASP A 377 8.49 -18.95 12.59
C ASP A 377 7.68 -19.88 11.69
N TYR A 378 8.26 -20.33 10.56
CA TYR A 378 7.52 -21.08 9.52
C TYR A 378 6.35 -20.30 8.90
N CYS A 379 6.35 -18.97 8.96
CA CYS A 379 5.37 -18.13 8.27
C CYS A 379 5.59 -18.22 6.75
N PRO A 380 4.58 -18.59 5.95
CA PRO A 380 4.69 -18.71 4.51
C PRO A 380 4.48 -17.37 3.79
N PHE A 381 5.44 -16.97 2.96
CA PHE A 381 5.38 -15.74 2.17
C PHE A 381 5.97 -15.96 0.77
N SER A 382 5.58 -15.08 -0.17
CA SER A 382 6.14 -15.07 -1.51
C SER A 382 7.60 -14.61 -1.47
N GLN A 383 8.51 -15.53 -1.73
CA GLN A 383 9.95 -15.33 -1.71
C GLN A 383 10.50 -15.22 -3.14
N GLU A 384 11.34 -14.23 -3.38
CA GLU A 384 12.16 -14.18 -4.59
C GLU A 384 13.18 -15.33 -4.61
N PHE A 385 13.64 -15.71 -5.79
CA PHE A 385 14.57 -16.83 -5.93
C PHE A 385 15.64 -16.50 -6.95
N SER A 386 16.67 -17.33 -6.96
CA SER A 386 17.73 -17.29 -7.96
C SER A 386 17.68 -18.56 -8.79
N TRP A 387 17.95 -18.44 -10.09
CA TRP A 387 18.13 -19.60 -10.95
C TRP A 387 19.54 -20.14 -10.77
N HIS A 388 19.65 -21.45 -10.60
CA HIS A 388 20.92 -22.17 -10.52
C HIS A 388 20.96 -23.26 -11.60
N VAL A 389 22.11 -23.44 -12.25
CA VAL A 389 22.36 -24.53 -13.21
C VAL A 389 23.57 -25.31 -12.70
N GLY A 390 23.40 -26.61 -12.45
CA GLY A 390 24.46 -27.44 -11.86
C GLY A 390 24.90 -26.99 -10.45
N GLY A 391 24.05 -26.25 -9.73
CA GLY A 391 24.36 -25.67 -8.41
C GLY A 391 24.98 -24.27 -8.47
N GLU A 392 25.48 -23.84 -9.63
CA GLU A 392 26.05 -22.49 -9.80
C GLU A 392 24.95 -21.46 -10.04
N TYR A 393 25.06 -20.32 -9.35
CA TYR A 393 24.18 -19.17 -9.52
C TYR A 393 24.23 -18.66 -10.96
N GLN A 394 23.07 -18.40 -11.55
CA GLN A 394 22.94 -17.83 -12.89
C GLN A 394 22.43 -16.39 -12.84
N ARG A 395 21.24 -16.19 -12.24
CA ARG A 395 20.55 -14.89 -12.18
C ARG A 395 19.52 -14.85 -11.06
N SER A 396 19.13 -13.65 -10.60
CA SER A 396 18.07 -13.44 -9.61
C SER A 396 16.71 -13.24 -10.29
N SER A 397 15.60 -13.37 -9.57
CA SER A 397 14.25 -13.19 -10.12
C SER A 397 13.75 -11.74 -10.21
N TYR A 398 14.63 -10.76 -9.99
CA TYR A 398 14.29 -9.34 -9.99
C TYR A 398 14.08 -8.80 -11.41
N CYS A 399 12.91 -8.22 -11.69
CA CYS A 399 12.52 -7.79 -13.03
C CYS A 399 13.32 -6.59 -13.56
N GLY A 400 13.80 -5.72 -12.67
CA GLY A 400 14.48 -4.48 -13.06
C GLY A 400 15.93 -4.64 -13.54
N ILE A 401 16.54 -5.82 -13.35
CA ILE A 401 17.97 -6.06 -13.64
C ILE A 401 18.09 -6.64 -15.06
N GLN A 402 18.85 -5.98 -15.93
CA GLN A 402 18.96 -6.37 -17.34
C GLN A 402 19.71 -7.69 -17.53
N GLU A 403 20.63 -8.01 -16.64
CA GLU A 403 21.42 -9.24 -16.62
C GLU A 403 20.55 -10.48 -16.35
N ASN A 404 19.33 -10.29 -15.86
CA ASN A 404 18.38 -11.37 -15.60
C ASN A 404 17.57 -11.77 -16.85
N GLN A 405 17.90 -11.31 -18.05
CA GLN A 405 17.19 -11.73 -19.27
C GLN A 405 17.21 -13.26 -19.46
N PRO A 406 16.13 -13.89 -19.95
CA PRO A 406 16.13 -15.32 -20.28
C PRO A 406 17.20 -15.64 -21.33
N GLY A 407 17.79 -16.84 -21.23
CA GLY A 407 18.77 -17.35 -22.18
C GLY A 407 18.13 -17.71 -23.54
N GLU A 408 18.60 -18.78 -24.17
CA GLU A 408 18.18 -19.14 -25.54
C GLU A 408 16.67 -19.36 -25.72
N ILE A 409 15.96 -19.78 -24.66
CA ILE A 409 14.53 -20.05 -24.71
C ILE A 409 13.77 -19.18 -23.70
N ASN A 410 12.89 -18.32 -24.21
CA ASN A 410 12.05 -17.41 -23.44
C ASN A 410 10.56 -17.76 -23.63
N TYR A 411 10.07 -18.77 -22.90
CA TYR A 411 8.69 -19.26 -23.04
C TYR A 411 7.64 -18.18 -22.74
N GLY A 412 7.82 -17.42 -21.66
CA GLY A 412 6.89 -16.39 -21.20
C GLY A 412 6.94 -15.09 -21.99
N VAL A 413 7.84 -14.99 -22.98
CA VAL A 413 8.16 -13.74 -23.68
C VAL A 413 8.48 -12.61 -22.69
N GLU A 414 9.21 -12.97 -21.64
CA GLU A 414 9.58 -12.06 -20.56
C GLU A 414 10.61 -11.04 -21.02
N HIS A 415 10.63 -9.89 -20.36
CA HIS A 415 11.64 -8.86 -20.53
C HIS A 415 12.11 -8.37 -19.16
N TYR A 416 13.42 -8.44 -18.94
CA TYR A 416 14.08 -7.96 -17.73
C TYR A 416 14.90 -6.69 -18.04
N GLY A 417 14.85 -5.72 -17.14
CA GLY A 417 15.56 -4.45 -17.26
C GLY A 417 14.75 -3.26 -16.73
N PRO A 418 15.31 -2.04 -16.78
CA PRO A 418 14.68 -0.85 -16.23
C PRO A 418 13.22 -0.65 -16.70
N GLY A 419 12.32 -0.44 -15.75
CA GLY A 419 10.88 -0.29 -16.03
C GLY A 419 10.12 -1.60 -16.27
N SER A 420 10.74 -2.76 -15.98
CA SER A 420 10.06 -4.05 -16.01
C SER A 420 9.55 -4.47 -14.63
N VAL A 421 8.37 -5.07 -14.60
CA VAL A 421 7.63 -5.43 -13.38
C VAL A 421 7.07 -6.84 -13.53
N CYS A 422 6.79 -7.49 -12.40
CA CYS A 422 6.19 -8.81 -12.36
C CYS A 422 4.69 -8.72 -12.59
N LEU A 423 4.20 -9.41 -13.62
CA LEU A 423 2.78 -9.53 -13.92
C LEU A 423 2.32 -10.98 -13.77
N TYR A 424 1.08 -11.16 -13.29
CA TYR A 424 0.46 -12.48 -13.21
C TYR A 424 0.05 -12.98 -14.59
N GLN A 425 0.26 -14.27 -14.83
CA GLN A 425 -0.16 -14.98 -16.03
C GLN A 425 -1.48 -15.71 -15.72
N LYS A 426 -2.50 -15.49 -16.54
CA LYS A 426 -3.79 -16.21 -16.41
C LYS A 426 -3.76 -17.59 -17.06
N SER A 427 -2.90 -17.77 -18.05
CA SER A 427 -2.67 -19.04 -18.72
C SER A 427 -1.16 -19.24 -18.91
N PRO A 428 -0.67 -20.49 -19.00
CA PRO A 428 0.70 -20.73 -19.41
C PRO A 428 0.91 -20.14 -20.80
N PHE A 429 2.11 -19.62 -21.04
CA PHE A 429 2.52 -19.28 -22.39
C PHE A 429 2.83 -20.56 -23.18
N VAL A 430 2.42 -20.56 -24.43
CA VAL A 430 2.59 -21.65 -25.39
C VAL A 430 3.36 -21.11 -26.58
N MET A 431 4.40 -21.82 -27.01
CA MET A 431 5.10 -21.54 -28.26
C MET A 431 4.81 -22.64 -29.29
N GLU A 432 4.36 -22.24 -30.47
CA GLU A 432 3.89 -23.13 -31.53
C GLU A 432 4.59 -22.86 -32.86
N GLN A 433 5.00 -23.95 -33.49
CA GLN A 433 5.31 -24.09 -34.90
C GLN A 433 4.31 -25.09 -35.50
N CYS A 434 4.20 -25.14 -36.81
CA CYS A 434 3.20 -25.97 -37.48
C CYS A 434 3.25 -27.47 -37.07
N THR A 435 4.41 -27.98 -36.67
CA THR A 435 4.60 -29.38 -36.25
C THR A 435 4.99 -29.54 -34.78
N LYS A 436 5.22 -28.46 -34.03
CA LYS A 436 5.80 -28.51 -32.69
C LYS A 436 5.13 -27.50 -31.76
N ARG A 437 4.68 -27.97 -30.60
CA ARG A 437 4.07 -27.16 -29.56
C ARG A 437 4.82 -27.38 -28.26
N MET A 438 5.21 -26.30 -27.60
CA MET A 438 5.92 -26.36 -26.32
C MET A 438 5.28 -25.39 -25.32
N THR A 439 5.35 -25.73 -24.04
CA THR A 439 4.92 -24.90 -22.93
C THR A 439 5.88 -25.13 -21.77
N TYR A 440 6.04 -24.14 -20.89
CA TYR A 440 6.90 -24.26 -19.73
C TYR A 440 6.05 -24.67 -18.52
N PRO A 441 6.46 -25.69 -17.75
CA PRO A 441 5.62 -26.22 -16.70
C PRO A 441 5.58 -25.29 -15.47
N ASP A 442 6.63 -24.51 -15.24
CA ASP A 442 6.70 -23.54 -14.14
C ASP A 442 6.17 -22.17 -14.62
N TRP A 443 4.94 -21.81 -14.26
CA TRP A 443 4.30 -20.57 -14.74
C TRP A 443 3.37 -19.98 -13.68
N GLY A 444 2.85 -18.78 -13.95
CA GLY A 444 1.92 -18.07 -13.08
C GLY A 444 2.23 -16.59 -12.93
N SER A 445 3.47 -16.21 -13.24
CA SER A 445 3.90 -14.82 -13.36
C SER A 445 5.15 -14.72 -14.26
N GLY A 446 5.48 -13.51 -14.68
CA GLY A 446 6.70 -13.23 -15.42
C GLY A 446 7.01 -11.74 -15.45
N CYS A 447 8.23 -11.37 -15.86
CA CYS A 447 8.62 -9.96 -15.93
C CYS A 447 8.30 -9.35 -17.29
N TYR A 448 7.66 -8.18 -17.29
CA TYR A 448 7.31 -7.45 -18.51
C TYR A 448 7.57 -5.96 -18.35
N LYS A 449 8.03 -5.33 -19.43
CA LYS A 449 8.23 -3.87 -19.45
C LYS A 449 6.88 -3.17 -19.43
N VAL A 450 6.79 -2.09 -18.64
CA VAL A 450 5.61 -1.23 -18.62
C VAL A 450 5.98 0.22 -18.95
N SER A 451 5.01 0.97 -19.47
CA SER A 451 5.13 2.42 -19.65
C SER A 451 3.81 3.12 -19.39
N CYS A 452 3.88 4.36 -18.93
CA CYS A 452 2.69 5.17 -18.67
C CYS A 452 2.36 6.07 -19.86
N THR A 453 1.09 6.14 -20.22
CA THR A 453 0.55 7.13 -21.16
C THR A 453 -0.63 7.86 -20.53
N ALA A 454 -1.11 8.92 -21.18
CA ALA A 454 -2.32 9.64 -20.75
C ALA A 454 -3.57 8.74 -20.74
N GLN A 455 -3.58 7.61 -21.46
CA GLN A 455 -4.67 6.63 -21.46
C GLN A 455 -4.45 5.47 -20.47
N GLY A 456 -3.42 5.55 -19.62
CA GLY A 456 -3.13 4.57 -18.57
C GLY A 456 -1.84 3.78 -18.79
N LEU A 457 -1.78 2.58 -18.23
CA LEU A 457 -0.60 1.72 -18.27
C LEU A 457 -0.55 0.93 -19.59
N LEU A 458 0.60 0.90 -20.25
CA LEU A 458 0.89 -0.03 -21.34
C LEU A 458 1.80 -1.14 -20.85
N VAL A 459 1.42 -2.38 -21.12
CA VAL A 459 2.28 -3.56 -20.95
C VAL A 459 2.90 -3.87 -22.30
N TRP A 460 4.22 -4.03 -22.33
CA TRP A 460 4.98 -4.35 -23.53
C TRP A 460 5.34 -5.82 -23.55
N VAL A 461 5.04 -6.48 -24.67
CA VAL A 461 5.50 -7.82 -24.97
C VAL A 461 6.19 -7.78 -26.32
N GLN A 462 7.52 -7.87 -26.31
CA GLN A 462 8.38 -7.56 -27.47
C GLN A 462 8.09 -6.13 -27.99
N ASN A 463 7.72 -6.01 -29.27
CA ASN A 463 7.42 -4.73 -29.92
C ASN A 463 5.93 -4.35 -29.83
N ASP A 464 5.09 -5.24 -29.31
CA ASP A 464 3.65 -5.00 -29.18
C ASP A 464 3.35 -4.40 -27.80
N SER A 465 2.47 -3.40 -27.78
CA SER A 465 1.95 -2.81 -26.54
C SER A 465 0.48 -3.15 -26.36
N TYR A 466 0.13 -3.44 -25.12
CA TYR A 466 -1.20 -3.82 -24.69
C TYR A 466 -1.68 -2.82 -23.63
N PRO A 467 -2.76 -2.07 -23.88
CA PRO A 467 -3.27 -1.12 -22.92
C PRO A 467 -3.97 -1.84 -21.76
N CYS A 468 -3.53 -1.52 -20.54
CA CYS A 468 -4.11 -1.93 -19.28
C CYS A 468 -4.97 -0.80 -18.73
N VAL A 469 -6.26 -0.83 -19.09
CA VAL A 469 -7.22 0.22 -18.78
C VAL A 469 -7.90 -0.01 -17.43
N ARG A 470 -8.00 -1.27 -16.98
CA ARG A 470 -8.58 -1.63 -15.68
C ARG A 470 -7.74 -2.70 -14.99
N THR A 471 -7.69 -2.65 -13.66
CA THR A 471 -7.09 -3.71 -12.83
C THR A 471 -7.75 -5.05 -13.14
N GLY A 472 -6.96 -6.11 -13.24
CA GLY A 472 -7.47 -7.46 -13.51
C GLY A 472 -7.92 -7.68 -14.96
N GLN A 473 -7.77 -6.68 -15.85
CA GLN A 473 -8.00 -6.87 -17.28
C GLN A 473 -7.10 -7.99 -17.80
N VAL A 474 -7.69 -8.95 -18.50
CA VAL A 474 -6.93 -10.01 -19.16
C VAL A 474 -6.52 -9.51 -20.54
N ILE A 475 -5.22 -9.44 -20.80
CA ILE A 475 -4.67 -9.18 -22.14
C ILE A 475 -4.27 -10.51 -22.77
N SER A 476 -4.72 -10.73 -24.00
CA SER A 476 -4.36 -11.92 -24.78
C SER A 476 -3.19 -11.58 -25.70
N VAL A 477 -2.07 -12.25 -25.47
CA VAL A 477 -0.84 -12.10 -26.25
C VAL A 477 -0.81 -13.18 -27.32
N SER A 478 -0.53 -12.78 -28.57
CA SER A 478 -0.34 -13.69 -29.71
C SER A 478 0.65 -13.05 -30.68
N ILE A 479 1.93 -13.38 -30.58
CA ILE A 479 3.00 -12.74 -31.34
C ILE A 479 3.83 -13.78 -32.12
N ARG A 480 4.51 -13.36 -33.19
CA ARG A 480 5.44 -14.21 -33.96
C ARG A 480 6.88 -13.75 -33.75
N MET A 481 7.75 -14.64 -33.29
CA MET A 481 9.17 -14.37 -33.05
C MET A 481 10.01 -15.59 -33.44
N ASN A 482 11.07 -15.37 -34.22
CA ASN A 482 12.02 -16.42 -34.66
C ASN A 482 11.35 -17.67 -35.27
N GLY A 483 10.27 -17.48 -36.04
CA GLY A 483 9.52 -18.57 -36.67
C GLY A 483 8.57 -19.33 -35.75
N TRP A 484 8.42 -18.91 -34.48
CA TRP A 484 7.47 -19.44 -33.50
C TRP A 484 6.32 -18.46 -33.28
N VAL A 485 5.12 -18.99 -32.98
CA VAL A 485 3.97 -18.22 -32.51
C VAL A 485 3.85 -18.41 -30.99
N TYR A 486 3.95 -17.32 -30.23
CA TYR A 486 3.78 -17.33 -28.78
C TYR A 486 2.38 -16.86 -28.43
N SER A 487 1.65 -17.64 -27.65
CA SER A 487 0.29 -17.34 -27.20
C SER A 487 0.19 -17.47 -25.67
N GLY A 488 -0.40 -16.48 -25.02
CA GLY A 488 -0.56 -16.47 -23.56
C GLY A 488 -1.50 -15.38 -23.09
N GLN A 489 -1.81 -15.37 -21.79
CA GLN A 489 -2.67 -14.36 -21.19
C GLN A 489 -2.00 -13.75 -19.96
N LEU A 490 -1.96 -12.42 -19.91
CA LEU A 490 -1.48 -11.67 -18.75
C LEU A 490 -2.63 -10.95 -18.08
N ILE A 491 -2.48 -10.71 -16.78
CA ILE A 491 -3.41 -9.95 -15.96
C ILE A 491 -2.82 -8.56 -15.75
N CYS A 492 -3.52 -7.54 -16.22
CA CYS A 492 -3.14 -6.16 -16.02
C CYS A 492 -3.11 -5.82 -14.53
N PRO A 493 -2.04 -5.18 -14.07
CA PRO A 493 -1.98 -4.69 -12.71
C PRO A 493 -2.79 -3.40 -12.59
N THR A 494 -2.86 -2.86 -11.39
CA THR A 494 -3.48 -1.55 -11.18
C THR A 494 -2.59 -0.46 -11.77
N CYS A 495 -3.13 0.34 -12.70
CA CYS A 495 -2.38 1.42 -13.38
C CYS A 495 -1.70 2.37 -12.38
N SER A 496 -2.41 2.77 -11.32
CA SER A 496 -1.91 3.73 -10.32
C SER A 496 -0.75 3.19 -9.48
N ASP A 497 -0.48 1.90 -9.50
CA ASP A 497 0.68 1.33 -8.80
C ASP A 497 1.99 1.63 -9.56
N PHE A 498 1.89 2.04 -10.84
CA PHE A 498 3.03 2.31 -11.73
C PHE A 498 3.01 3.70 -12.38
N CYS A 499 1.83 4.29 -12.55
CA CYS A 499 1.62 5.53 -13.29
C CYS A 499 0.99 6.62 -12.44
N SER A 500 1.48 7.85 -12.62
CA SER A 500 0.96 9.05 -11.96
C SER A 500 -0.39 9.50 -12.54
N ASP A 501 -0.59 9.28 -13.84
CA ASP A 501 -1.77 9.69 -14.60
C ASP A 501 -2.46 8.43 -15.16
N CYS A 502 -3.65 8.13 -14.62
CA CYS A 502 -4.46 6.98 -15.04
C CYS A 502 -5.90 7.45 -15.30
N PRO A 503 -6.57 6.93 -16.35
CA PRO A 503 -7.94 7.32 -16.69
C PRO A 503 -8.90 6.98 -15.55
N LEU A 504 -9.85 7.89 -15.29
CA LEU A 504 -10.86 7.69 -14.26
C LEU A 504 -11.89 6.64 -14.70
N PRO A 505 -12.59 5.93 -13.79
CA PRO A 505 -13.48 4.83 -14.15
C PRO A 505 -14.57 5.15 -15.19
N HIS A 506 -15.01 6.41 -15.27
CA HIS A 506 -16.02 6.91 -16.20
C HIS A 506 -15.46 7.30 -17.57
N GLU A 507 -14.14 7.43 -17.70
CA GLU A 507 -13.43 7.74 -18.95
C GLU A 507 -13.01 6.45 -19.69
N ILE A 508 -13.26 5.28 -19.08
CA ILE A 508 -12.89 3.98 -19.61
C ILE A 508 -13.89 3.58 -20.71
N PRO A 509 -13.47 3.50 -21.98
CA PRO A 509 -14.36 3.03 -23.04
C PRO A 509 -14.79 1.57 -22.79
N PRO A 510 -16.00 1.16 -23.24
CA PRO A 510 -16.43 -0.23 -23.17
C PRO A 510 -15.45 -1.12 -23.94
N LEU A 511 -15.33 -2.37 -23.49
CA LEU A 511 -14.32 -3.33 -23.91
C LEU A 511 -14.39 -3.60 -25.43
N ASN A 512 -13.71 -2.78 -26.24
CA ASN A 512 -13.35 -3.19 -27.59
C ASN A 512 -12.17 -4.14 -27.45
N THR A 513 -12.47 -5.44 -27.52
CA THR A 513 -11.52 -6.54 -27.67
C THR A 513 -10.34 -6.11 -28.53
N THR A 514 -9.20 -5.85 -27.90
CA THR A 514 -7.94 -5.55 -28.55
C THR A 514 -7.45 -6.78 -29.30
N LYS A 515 -7.14 -6.58 -30.58
CA LYS A 515 -6.36 -7.44 -31.51
C LYS A 515 -6.08 -8.86 -31.00
N SER A 516 -6.98 -9.79 -31.30
CA SER A 516 -6.69 -11.23 -31.24
C SER A 516 -7.09 -11.87 -32.56
N ALA A 517 -6.39 -11.52 -33.63
CA ALA A 517 -6.27 -12.49 -34.72
C ALA A 517 -5.28 -13.55 -34.22
N ARG A 518 -5.77 -14.72 -33.81
CA ARG A 518 -4.90 -15.87 -33.53
C ARG A 518 -4.02 -16.08 -34.76
N LEU A 519 -2.71 -15.98 -34.59
CA LEU A 519 -1.79 -16.22 -35.68
C LEU A 519 -1.75 -17.73 -35.93
N ASP A 520 -2.11 -18.15 -37.14
CA ASP A 520 -1.97 -19.54 -37.55
C ASP A 520 -0.48 -19.85 -37.80
N PRO A 521 0.16 -20.74 -37.02
CA PRO A 521 1.55 -21.13 -37.23
C PRO A 521 1.78 -21.86 -38.56
N CYS A 522 0.73 -22.38 -39.21
CA CYS A 522 0.79 -23.09 -40.49
C CYS A 522 0.41 -22.22 -41.71
N SER A 523 0.04 -20.95 -41.53
CA SER A 523 -0.26 -20.06 -42.65
C SER A 523 1.00 -19.80 -43.46
N ARG A 524 1.14 -20.50 -44.59
CA ARG A 524 2.22 -20.28 -45.58
C ARG A 524 2.18 -18.81 -46.00
N SER A 525 3.26 -18.06 -45.76
CA SER A 525 3.40 -16.70 -46.30
C SER A 525 3.14 -16.73 -47.81
N SER A 526 2.13 -16.00 -48.24
CA SER A 526 1.74 -15.77 -49.64
C SER A 526 2.85 -15.09 -50.47
N CYS A 527 3.98 -14.70 -49.86
CA CYS A 527 5.15 -14.16 -50.56
C CYS A 527 5.79 -15.11 -51.58
N LEU A 528 5.72 -16.44 -51.41
CA LEU A 528 6.24 -17.37 -52.42
C LEU A 528 5.41 -17.34 -53.72
N VAL A 529 4.10 -17.10 -53.63
CA VAL A 529 3.22 -17.01 -54.80
C VAL A 529 3.40 -15.67 -55.51
N VAL A 530 3.53 -14.56 -54.76
CA VAL A 530 3.76 -13.23 -55.34
C VAL A 530 5.12 -13.15 -56.07
N ASN A 531 6.17 -13.73 -55.50
CA ASN A 531 7.49 -13.75 -56.15
C ASN A 531 7.50 -14.64 -57.41
N LEU A 532 6.76 -15.76 -57.43
CA LEU A 532 6.64 -16.60 -58.63
C LEU A 532 5.87 -15.89 -59.75
N TRP A 533 4.78 -15.19 -59.41
CA TRP A 533 3.99 -14.41 -60.37
C TRP A 533 4.74 -13.19 -60.89
N GLN A 534 5.54 -12.50 -60.06
CA GLN A 534 6.41 -11.41 -60.53
C GLN A 534 7.55 -11.92 -61.41
N LEU A 535 8.16 -13.08 -61.12
CA LEU A 535 9.13 -13.74 -62.00
C LEU A 535 8.50 -14.16 -63.33
N LEU A 536 7.30 -14.74 -63.31
CA LEU A 536 6.55 -15.08 -64.52
C LEU A 536 6.19 -13.84 -65.34
N PHE A 537 5.78 -12.73 -64.70
CA PHE A 537 5.48 -11.46 -65.39
C PHE A 537 6.72 -10.73 -65.91
N SER A 538 7.90 -10.96 -65.34
CA SER A 538 9.15 -10.36 -65.82
C SER A 538 9.86 -11.24 -66.87
N LEU A 539 9.55 -12.54 -66.93
CA LEU A 539 10.03 -13.47 -67.96
C LEU A 539 9.14 -13.53 -69.21
N THR A 540 7.85 -13.17 -69.12
CA THR A 540 6.94 -13.14 -70.27
C THR A 540 7.37 -12.16 -71.38
N PRO A 541 7.86 -10.92 -71.11
CA PRO A 541 8.36 -10.03 -72.16
C PRO A 541 9.65 -10.55 -72.81
N LEU A 542 10.51 -11.25 -72.05
CA LEU A 542 11.75 -11.87 -72.54
C LEU A 542 11.47 -13.05 -73.49
N LEU A 543 10.47 -13.89 -73.15
CA LEU A 543 10.01 -15.00 -74.01
C LEU A 543 9.30 -14.50 -75.27
N ILE A 544 8.48 -13.44 -75.16
CA ILE A 544 7.83 -12.82 -76.32
C ILE A 544 8.86 -12.12 -77.23
N GLY A 545 9.88 -11.47 -76.65
CA GLY A 545 10.99 -10.89 -77.42
C GLY A 545 11.81 -11.94 -78.19
N PHE A 546 12.09 -13.10 -77.58
CA PHE A 546 12.76 -14.21 -78.27
C PHE A 546 11.91 -14.81 -79.41
N LEU A 547 10.59 -14.88 -79.24
CA LEU A 547 9.68 -15.41 -80.27
C LEU A 547 9.42 -14.42 -81.42
N LEU A 548 9.53 -13.11 -81.17
CA LEU A 548 9.36 -12.07 -82.19
C LEU A 548 10.65 -11.74 -82.96
N CYS A 549 11.84 -11.99 -82.40
CA CYS A 549 13.12 -11.87 -83.13
C CYS A 549 13.51 -13.13 -83.93
N GLY A 550 12.75 -14.22 -83.85
CA GLY A 550 13.00 -15.48 -84.58
C GLY A 550 12.26 -15.60 -85.92
N ARG A 551 11.58 -14.55 -86.36
CA ARG A 551 10.93 -14.47 -87.68
C ARG A 551 11.36 -13.17 -88.35
N ASP A 552 12.57 -13.19 -88.89
CA ASP A 552 12.94 -12.60 -90.18
C ASP A 552 14.25 -13.26 -90.67
#